data_AF-A0A1Q6RBB5-F1
#
_entry.id   AF-A0A1Q6RBB5-F1
#
_cell.length_a   1.000
_cell.length_b   1.000
_cell.length_c   1.000
_cell.angle_alpha   90.00
_cell.angle_beta   90.00
_cell.angle_gamma   90.00
#
_symmetry.space_group_name_H-M   'P 1'
#
loop_
_entity.id
_entity.type
_entity.pdbx_description
1 polymer ?
#
loop_
_entity_poly.entity_id
_entity_poly.type
_entity_poly.pdbx_seq_one_letter_code
_entity_poly.pdbx_strand_id
1 'polypeptide(L)' 'RNKANKSALKTAIKKFEAAAVEGNRTEAEGTYKVAVKAIDKAAAKGLLHKNNAAHKKSALTLKLNNIG' A
#
# COMPACT_ATOMS: atom_id res chain seq x y z
N ARG A 1 10.06 -17.81 -3.20
CA ARG A 1 10.50 -16.41 -2.93
C ARG A 1 9.49 -15.36 -3.44
N ASN A 2 9.02 -15.40 -4.68
CA ASN A 2 8.04 -14.42 -5.18
C ASN A 2 6.65 -14.50 -4.52
N LYS A 3 6.19 -15.70 -4.13
CA LYS A 3 4.93 -15.88 -3.41
C LYS A 3 4.90 -15.12 -2.07
N ALA A 4 5.97 -15.24 -1.27
CA ALA A 4 6.09 -14.54 0.02
C ALA A 4 6.09 -13.02 -0.14
N ASN A 5 6.83 -12.48 -1.12
CA ASN A 5 6.85 -11.03 -1.39
C ASN A 5 5.47 -10.51 -1.84
N LYS A 6 4.77 -11.28 -2.69
CA LYS A 6 3.43 -10.94 -3.16
C LYS A 6 2.42 -10.99 -2.00
N SER A 7 2.53 -11.95 -1.10
CA SER A 7 1.72 -12.02 0.12
C SER A 7 1.99 -10.84 1.04
N ALA A 8 3.27 -10.50 1.30
CA ALA A 8 3.64 -9.37 2.14
C ALA A 8 3.09 -8.03 1.59
N LEU A 9 3.15 -7.83 0.27
CA LEU A 9 2.55 -6.67 -0.39
C LEU A 9 1.04 -6.60 -0.15
N LYS A 10 0.33 -7.72 -0.32
CA LYS A 10 -1.11 -7.78 -0.06
C LYS A 10 -1.44 -7.49 1.40
N THR A 11 -0.65 -8.01 2.34
CA THR A 11 -0.84 -7.76 3.77
C THR A 11 -0.65 -6.29 4.11
N ALA A 12 0.36 -5.62 3.56
CA ALA A 12 0.58 -4.19 3.80
C ALA A 12 -0.60 -3.34 3.29
N ILE A 13 -1.13 -3.66 2.11
CA ILE A 13 -2.31 -2.97 1.55
C ILE A 13 -3.55 -3.21 2.44
N LYS A 14 -3.78 -4.46 2.88
CA LYS A 14 -4.90 -4.78 3.77
C LYS A 14 -4.83 -4.05 5.12
N LYS A 15 -3.63 -3.89 5.68
CA LYS A 15 -3.45 -3.13 6.93
C LYS A 15 -3.85 -1.66 6.77
N PHE A 16 -3.48 -1.04 5.65
CA PHE A 16 -3.93 0.31 5.33
C PHE A 16 -5.44 0.37 5.14
N GLU A 17 -6.04 -0.59 4.42
CA GLU A 17 -7.49 -0.64 4.22
C GLU A 17 -8.25 -0.82 5.54
N ALA A 18 -7.74 -1.62 6.47
CA ALA A 18 -8.30 -1.75 7.81
C ALA A 18 -8.27 -0.41 8.57
N ALA A 19 -7.10 0.24 8.63
CA ALA A 19 -6.96 1.55 9.28
C ALA A 19 -7.82 2.64 8.62
N ALA A 20 -8.01 2.55 7.30
CA ALA A 20 -8.88 3.44 6.54
C ALA A 20 -10.36 3.24 6.87
N VAL A 21 -10.80 1.99 7.06
CA VAL A 21 -12.18 1.66 7.45
C VAL A 21 -12.45 2.06 8.90
N GLU A 22 -11.48 1.93 9.79
CA GLU A 22 -11.59 2.34 11.19
C GLU A 22 -11.61 3.87 11.37
N GLY A 23 -11.35 4.66 10.32
CA GLY A 23 -11.37 6.12 10.37
C GLY A 23 -10.21 6.74 11.17
N ASN A 24 -9.20 5.93 11.54
CA ASN A 24 -8.05 6.40 12.30
C ASN A 24 -6.98 6.99 11.38
N ARG A 25 -7.05 8.31 11.16
CA ARG A 25 -6.14 9.04 10.26
C ARG A 25 -4.67 8.86 10.62
N THR A 26 -4.33 8.84 11.90
CA THR A 26 -2.95 8.70 12.39
C THR A 26 -2.37 7.32 12.04
N GLU A 27 -3.16 6.27 12.25
CA GLU A 27 -2.77 4.91 11.90
C GLU A 27 -2.78 4.67 10.38
N ALA A 28 -3.73 5.30 9.66
CA ALA A 28 -3.79 5.26 8.21
C ALA A 28 -2.52 5.87 7.58
N GLU A 29 -2.01 6.99 8.10
CA GLU A 29 -0.75 7.60 7.63
C GLU A 29 0.48 6.70 7.89
N GLY A 30 0.54 6.08 9.07
CA GLY A 30 1.62 5.16 9.42
C GLY A 30 1.64 3.93 8.52
N THR A 31 0.48 3.29 8.34
CA THR A 31 0.32 2.12 7.47
C THR A 31 0.50 2.46 5.99
N TYR A 32 0.08 3.66 5.57
CA TYR A 32 0.31 4.18 4.22
C TYR A 32 1.80 4.24 3.85
N LYS A 33 2.63 4.84 4.72
CA LYS A 33 4.09 4.92 4.49
C LYS A 33 4.72 3.54 4.31
N VAL A 34 4.27 2.55 5.10
CA VAL A 34 4.73 1.16 4.99
C VAL A 34 4.28 0.53 3.67
N ALA A 35 3.01 0.73 3.28
CA ALA A 35 2.46 0.22 2.04
C ALA A 35 3.17 0.80 0.80
N VAL A 36 3.42 2.11 0.76
CA VAL A 36 4.15 2.78 -0.32
C VAL A 36 5.55 2.19 -0.47
N LYS A 37 6.30 2.07 0.64
CA LYS A 37 7.65 1.47 0.64
C LYS A 37 7.64 0.03 0.14
N ALA A 38 6.61 -0.75 0.48
CA ALA A 38 6.46 -2.11 -0.01
C ALA A 38 6.17 -2.17 -1.52
N ILE A 39 5.34 -1.25 -2.04
CA ILE A 39 5.04 -1.13 -3.47
C ILE A 39 6.30 -0.76 -4.27
N ASP A 40 7.07 0.22 -3.80
CA ASP A 40 8.30 0.63 -4.49
C ASP A 40 9.35 -0.48 -4.51
N LYS A 41 9.50 -1.21 -3.39
CA LYS A 41 10.36 -2.41 -3.35
C LYS A 41 9.88 -3.51 -4.28
N ALA A 42 8.56 -3.69 -4.45
CA ALA A 42 8.01 -4.68 -5.37
C ALA A 42 8.26 -4.27 -6.83
N ALA A 43 8.15 -2.97 -7.15
CA ALA A 43 8.47 -2.45 -8.47
C ALA A 43 9.96 -2.61 -8.80
N ALA A 44 10.85 -2.23 -7.88
CA ALA A 44 12.30 -2.34 -8.06
C ALA A 44 12.77 -3.80 -8.26
N LYS A 45 12.08 -4.76 -7.63
CA LYS A 45 12.36 -6.20 -7.79
C LYS A 45 11.69 -6.84 -9.02
N GLY A 46 11.01 -6.06 -9.86
CA GLY A 46 10.29 -6.57 -11.03
C GLY A 46 9.06 -7.43 -10.69
N LEU A 47 8.62 -7.45 -9.43
CA LEU A 47 7.39 -8.15 -9.01
C LEU A 47 6.12 -7.44 -9.49
N LEU A 48 6.22 -6.14 -9.73
CA LEU A 48 5.13 -5.30 -10.18
C LEU A 48 5.63 -4.37 -11.29
N HIS A 49 4.85 -4.20 -12.34
CA HIS A 49 5.18 -3.21 -13.36
C HIS A 49 5.12 -1.79 -12.78
N LYS A 50 6.01 -0.89 -13.23
CA LYS A 50 6.10 0.51 -12.76
C LYS A 50 4.75 1.24 -12.78
N ASN A 51 3.95 1.02 -13.82
CA ASN A 51 2.63 1.65 -13.93
C ASN A 51 1.65 1.09 -12.89
N ASN A 52 1.66 -0.23 -12.65
CA ASN A 52 0.81 -0.84 -11.62
C ASN A 52 1.21 -0.35 -10.21
N ALA A 53 2.50 -0.11 -9.98
CA ALA A 53 2.99 0.48 -8.74
C ALA A 53 2.49 1.91 -8.57
N ALA A 54 2.58 2.73 -9.63
CA ALA A 54 2.05 4.09 -9.65
C ALA A 54 0.53 4.12 -9.42
N HIS A 55 -0.24 3.28 -10.11
CA HIS A 55 -1.70 3.18 -9.91
C HIS A 55 -2.06 2.81 -8.48
N LYS A 56 -1.36 1.84 -7.87
CA LYS A 56 -1.60 1.45 -6.47
C LYS A 56 -1.28 2.58 -5.49
N LYS A 57 -0.18 3.31 -5.69
CA LYS A 57 0.17 4.48 -4.85
C LYS A 57 -0.90 5.57 -4.96
N SER A 58 -1.33 5.88 -6.17
CA SER A 58 -2.41 6.85 -6.41
C SER A 58 -3.71 6.44 -5.72
N ALA A 59 -4.10 5.17 -5.82
CA ALA A 59 -5.31 4.67 -5.19
C ALA A 59 -5.25 4.74 -3.66
N LEU A 60 -4.10 4.41 -3.05
CA LEU A 60 -3.89 4.53 -1.61
C LEU A 60 -3.93 6.00 -1.15
N THR A 61 -3.35 6.91 -1.95
CA THR A 61 -3.35 8.36 -1.65
C THR A 61 -4.78 8.91 -1.66
N LEU A 62 -5.57 8.56 -2.68
CA LEU A 62 -6.97 8.97 -2.77
C LEU A 62 -7.78 8.44 -1.59
N LYS A 63 -7.59 7.17 -1.21
CA LYS A 63 -8.22 6.60 -0.02
C LYS A 63 -7.83 7.35 1.25
N LEU A 64 -6.55 7.67 1.44
CA LEU A 64 -6.07 8.43 2.61
C LEU A 64 -6.70 9.83 2.66
N ASN A 65 -6.78 10.51 1.52
CA ASN A 65 -7.38 11.84 1.42
C ASN A 65 -8.90 11.83 1.66
N ASN A 66 -9.57 10.74 1.30
CA ASN A 66 -10.99 10.53 1.57
C ASN A 66 -11.29 10.13 3.03
N ILE A 67 -10.27 9.81 3.84
CA ILE A 67 -10.40 9.74 5.31
C ILE A 67 -10.34 11.19 5.82
N GLY A 68 -11.34 11.98 5.43
CA GLY A 68 -11.61 13.34 5.87
C GLY A 68 -12.62 13.33 6.99
#